data_AF-A8FXK9-F1
#
_entry.id   AF-A8FXK9-F1
#
_cell.length_a   1.000
_cell.length_b   1.000
_cell.length_c   1.000
_cell.angle_alpha   90.00
_cell.angle_beta   90.00
_cell.angle_gamma   90.00
#
_symmetry.space_group_name_H-M   'P 1'
#
loop_
_entity.id
_entity.type
_entity.pdbx_description
1 polymer ?
#
loop_
_entity_poly.entity_id
_entity_poly.type
_entity_poly.pdbx_seq_one_letter_code
_entity_poly.pdbx_strand_id
1 'polypeptide(L)'
;MSSEIERLNSNTEVVSFKAMFAMLWRTKWFIIVFTGLISVATVIYAINVPNVYRASAIYLPKSSDDAGGLAQLAGQFGGLASMAGINLGGGGADKTAAAIEFMKSRAFLQAFIDKRDLTVPILAAKGWEQESGNLLIDPELYDESKQVWVRAAPPGFQVTPTAWEAYDLFRKMISISEQSKKGFVKIELEYYSPDLAAKWLGWLVEDLNAYWKTREHEQTQKSIAFLTKQAENAQLSELRSVFYQLIAEQTKNTVLAEVSDEVLFETIAPIVVPEQKSAPSRALLCLLGFALGGVLSCILGLFYCAIRPVAPSSYKY
;
A
#
# COMPACT_ATOMS: atom_id res chain seq x y z
N MET A 1 13.89 -50.87 -49.48
CA MET A 1 12.75 -50.34 -48.71
C MET A 1 12.96 -50.39 -47.20
N SER A 2 13.61 -51.42 -46.63
CA SER A 2 13.99 -51.42 -45.19
C SER A 2 15.24 -50.57 -44.88
N SER A 3 16.23 -50.51 -45.77
CA SER A 3 17.44 -49.70 -45.59
C SER A 3 17.27 -48.18 -45.80
N GLU A 4 16.18 -47.76 -46.44
CA GLU A 4 15.82 -46.35 -46.66
C GLU A 4 15.04 -45.76 -45.49
N ILE A 5 14.22 -46.57 -44.82
CA ILE A 5 13.49 -46.17 -43.62
C ILE A 5 14.46 -45.97 -42.44
N GLU A 6 15.53 -46.76 -42.37
CA GLU A 6 16.57 -46.61 -41.33
C GLU A 6 17.43 -45.35 -41.53
N ARG A 7 17.59 -44.88 -42.78
CA ARG A 7 18.25 -43.60 -43.11
C ARG A 7 17.36 -42.37 -42.90
N LEU A 8 16.04 -42.52 -42.93
CA LEU A 8 15.10 -41.43 -42.65
C LEU A 8 14.94 -41.18 -41.14
N ASN A 9 15.16 -42.19 -40.30
CA ASN A 9 15.16 -42.02 -38.83
C ASN A 9 16.44 -41.34 -38.30
N SER A 10 17.55 -41.35 -39.04
CA SER A 10 18.80 -40.71 -38.60
C SER A 10 18.87 -39.20 -38.85
N ASN A 11 17.91 -38.64 -39.59
CA ASN A 11 17.89 -37.21 -39.98
C ASN A 11 16.77 -36.40 -39.32
N THR A 12 16.06 -36.96 -38.35
CA THR A 12 15.33 -36.12 -37.41
C THR A 12 16.32 -35.74 -36.32
N GLU A 13 16.88 -34.53 -36.42
CA GLU A 13 17.52 -33.83 -35.30
C GLU A 13 16.46 -33.54 -34.22
N VAL A 14 15.84 -34.58 -33.65
CA VAL A 14 15.20 -34.47 -32.35
C VAL A 14 16.35 -34.23 -31.39
N VAL A 15 16.53 -32.96 -31.00
CA VAL A 15 17.47 -32.54 -29.97
C VAL A 15 17.24 -33.43 -28.75
N SER A 16 18.09 -34.44 -28.60
CA SER A 16 17.92 -35.45 -27.55
C SER A 16 18.29 -34.81 -26.22
N PHE A 17 17.50 -35.04 -25.17
CA PHE A 17 17.80 -34.53 -23.82
C PHE A 17 19.23 -34.86 -23.37
N LYS A 18 19.75 -36.02 -23.79
CA LYS A 18 21.12 -36.46 -23.55
C LYS A 18 22.16 -35.56 -24.24
N ALA A 19 21.89 -35.09 -25.46
CA ALA A 19 22.76 -34.18 -26.19
C ALA A 19 22.79 -32.78 -25.56
N MET A 20 21.64 -32.26 -25.11
CA MET A 20 21.58 -30.99 -24.36
C MET A 20 22.35 -31.06 -23.05
N PHE A 21 22.21 -32.16 -22.31
CA PHE A 21 22.94 -32.35 -21.07
C PHE A 21 24.46 -32.43 -21.31
N ALA A 22 24.90 -33.14 -22.35
CA ALA A 22 26.32 -33.19 -22.72
C ALA A 22 26.87 -31.81 -23.12
N MET A 23 26.09 -31.00 -23.85
CA MET A 23 26.46 -29.63 -24.21
C MET A 23 26.60 -28.73 -22.97
N LEU A 24 25.66 -28.78 -22.03
CA LEU A 24 25.73 -28.05 -20.76
C LEU A 24 26.94 -28.50 -19.91
N TRP A 25 27.21 -29.80 -19.87
CA TRP A 25 28.35 -30.34 -19.11
C TRP A 25 29.69 -29.89 -19.69
N ARG A 26 29.77 -29.70 -21.02
CA ARG A 26 30.95 -29.19 -21.71
C ARG A 26 31.21 -27.71 -21.42
N THR A 27 30.15 -26.92 -21.25
CA THR A 27 30.23 -25.49 -20.91
C THR A 27 30.09 -25.20 -19.42
N LYS A 28 30.23 -26.22 -18.55
CA LYS A 28 30.06 -26.10 -17.09
C LYS A 28 30.86 -24.95 -16.45
N TRP A 29 32.09 -24.71 -16.89
CA TRP A 29 32.91 -23.61 -16.36
C TRP A 29 32.39 -22.24 -16.78
N PHE A 30 31.89 -22.11 -18.00
CA PHE A 30 31.22 -20.88 -18.45
C PHE A 30 29.97 -20.63 -17.62
N ILE A 31 29.14 -21.66 -17.40
CA ILE A 31 27.91 -21.57 -16.61
C ILE A 31 28.21 -21.17 -15.17
N ILE A 32 29.20 -21.82 -14.53
CA ILE A 32 29.60 -21.54 -13.14
C ILE A 32 30.12 -20.11 -12.99
N VAL A 33 31.01 -19.66 -13.88
CA VAL A 33 31.60 -18.31 -13.80
C VAL A 33 30.54 -17.24 -14.04
N PHE A 34 29.67 -17.42 -15.05
CA PHE A 34 28.63 -16.45 -15.36
C PHE A 34 27.56 -16.38 -14.26
N THR A 35 27.11 -17.52 -13.75
CA THR A 35 26.19 -17.57 -12.60
C THR A 35 26.82 -16.93 -11.37
N GLY A 36 28.10 -17.23 -11.11
CA GLY A 36 28.88 -16.64 -10.02
C GLY A 36 28.96 -15.12 -10.13
N LEU A 37 29.26 -14.58 -11.31
CA LEU A 37 29.31 -13.14 -11.56
C LEU A 37 27.97 -12.46 -11.27
N ILE A 38 26.86 -13.00 -11.79
CA ILE A 38 25.51 -12.45 -11.55
C ILE A 38 25.15 -12.53 -10.06
N SER A 39 25.51 -13.62 -9.39
CA SER A 39 25.24 -13.80 -7.96
C SER A 39 25.99 -12.76 -7.13
N VAL A 40 27.28 -12.54 -7.41
CA VAL A 40 28.09 -11.51 -6.75
C VAL A 40 27.52 -10.12 -7.01
N ALA A 41 27.15 -9.80 -8.25
CA ALA A 41 26.52 -8.52 -8.58
C ALA A 41 25.19 -8.31 -7.81
N THR A 42 24.39 -9.37 -7.67
CA THR A 42 23.13 -9.34 -6.91
C THR A 42 23.37 -9.10 -5.43
N VAL A 43 24.39 -9.74 -4.83
CA VAL A 43 24.76 -9.53 -3.42
C VAL A 43 25.19 -8.09 -3.17
N ILE A 44 26.04 -7.53 -4.04
CA ILE A 44 26.49 -6.14 -3.95
C ILE A 44 25.29 -5.20 -4.01
N TYR A 45 24.39 -5.43 -4.97
CA TYR A 45 23.15 -4.65 -5.09
C TYR A 45 22.29 -4.76 -3.81
N ALA A 46 22.04 -5.98 -3.31
CA ALA A 46 21.17 -6.20 -2.15
C ALA A 46 21.70 -5.57 -0.85
N ILE A 47 23.01 -5.43 -0.70
CA ILE A 47 23.64 -4.75 0.44
C ILE A 47 23.45 -3.22 0.36
N ASN A 48 23.52 -2.65 -0.85
CA ASN A 48 23.40 -1.21 -1.08
C ASN A 48 21.95 -0.69 -1.01
N VAL A 49 20.95 -1.56 -1.17
CA VAL A 49 19.55 -1.15 -1.01
C VAL A 49 19.27 -0.86 0.48
N PRO A 50 18.76 0.34 0.82
CA PRO A 50 18.48 0.74 2.20
C PRO A 50 17.39 -0.14 2.82
N ASN A 51 17.46 -0.30 4.14
CA ASN A 51 16.42 -0.98 4.88
C ASN A 51 15.18 -0.08 4.96
N VAL A 52 14.00 -0.71 4.87
CA VAL A 52 12.71 -0.07 5.04
C VAL A 52 11.95 -0.80 6.13
N TYR A 53 11.28 -0.05 6.99
CA TYR A 53 10.56 -0.51 8.16
C TYR A 53 9.08 -0.24 7.96
N ARG A 54 8.23 -1.15 8.44
CA ARG A 54 6.79 -1.08 8.26
C ARG A 54 6.11 -0.89 9.60
N ALA A 55 5.56 0.30 9.83
CA ALA A 55 4.63 0.52 10.93
C ALA A 55 3.24 0.03 10.53
N SER A 56 2.49 -0.52 11.49
CA SER A 56 1.13 -0.99 11.23
C SER A 56 0.22 -0.76 12.43
N ALA A 57 -1.05 -0.50 12.15
CA ALA A 57 -2.12 -0.45 13.14
C ALA A 57 -3.38 -1.11 12.59
N ILE A 58 -4.21 -1.60 13.52
CA ILE A 58 -5.47 -2.25 13.19
C ILE A 58 -6.60 -1.44 13.81
N TYR A 59 -7.54 -1.08 12.95
CA TYR A 59 -8.68 -0.26 13.28
C TYR A 59 -9.98 -1.02 13.09
N LEU A 60 -10.93 -0.77 13.98
CA LEU A 60 -12.31 -1.14 13.78
C LEU A 60 -13.07 0.09 13.28
N PRO A 61 -13.72 0.04 12.12
CA PRO A 61 -14.59 1.12 11.71
C PRO A 61 -15.73 1.24 12.72
N LYS A 62 -15.98 2.46 13.21
CA LYS A 62 -17.22 2.70 13.95
C LYS A 62 -18.38 2.55 12.97
N SER A 63 -19.09 1.43 13.07
CA SER A 63 -20.43 1.36 12.50
C SER A 63 -21.25 2.43 13.19
N SER A 64 -21.94 3.24 12.41
CA SER A 64 -22.94 4.13 12.97
C SER A 64 -24.01 3.26 13.63
N ASP A 65 -23.96 3.19 14.96
CA ASP A 65 -25.02 2.67 15.84
C ASP A 65 -26.30 3.54 15.78
N ASP A 66 -26.49 4.29 14.68
CA ASP A 66 -27.71 5.02 14.28
C ASP A 66 -28.96 4.11 14.23
N ALA A 67 -28.80 2.80 14.41
CA ALA A 67 -29.90 1.88 14.62
C ALA A 67 -30.49 1.94 16.04
N GLY A 68 -29.85 2.56 17.04
CA GLY A 68 -30.31 2.52 18.44
C GLY A 68 -31.69 3.16 18.70
N GLY A 69 -31.88 4.44 18.33
CA GLY A 69 -33.16 5.14 18.52
C GLY A 69 -34.10 4.96 17.34
N LEU A 70 -33.58 4.89 16.11
CA LEU A 70 -34.39 4.61 14.93
C LEU A 70 -34.92 3.18 14.88
N ALA A 71 -34.20 2.16 15.38
CA ALA A 71 -34.76 0.80 15.50
C ALA A 71 -35.75 0.67 16.64
N GLN A 72 -35.70 1.55 17.65
CA GLN A 72 -36.73 1.63 18.68
C GLN A 72 -38.04 2.21 18.11
N LEU A 73 -37.94 3.23 17.24
CA LEU A 73 -39.06 3.74 16.45
C LEU A 73 -39.53 2.75 15.39
N ALA A 74 -38.62 2.05 14.70
CA ALA A 74 -38.95 0.97 13.77
C ALA A 74 -39.48 -0.27 14.51
N GLY A 75 -39.23 -0.45 15.81
CA GLY A 75 -39.90 -1.47 16.61
C GLY A 75 -41.39 -1.13 16.83
N GLN A 76 -41.72 0.15 16.95
CA GLN A 76 -43.09 0.65 17.10
C GLN A 76 -43.84 0.78 15.75
N PHE A 77 -43.12 1.08 14.67
CA PHE A 77 -43.68 1.30 13.32
C PHE A 77 -43.24 0.26 12.26
N GLY A 78 -42.57 -0.81 12.67
CA GLY A 78 -41.89 -1.78 11.77
C GLY A 78 -42.82 -2.60 10.89
N GLY A 79 -44.09 -2.73 11.29
CA GLY A 79 -45.13 -3.28 10.43
C GLY A 79 -45.40 -2.44 9.18
N LEU A 80 -45.13 -1.13 9.23
CA LEU A 80 -45.36 -0.20 8.11
C LEU A 80 -44.09 -0.02 7.26
N ALA A 81 -42.91 -0.04 7.88
CA ALA A 81 -41.63 0.12 7.18
C ALA A 81 -41.30 -1.06 6.25
N SER A 82 -41.64 -2.29 6.67
CA SER A 82 -41.45 -3.51 5.85
C SER A 82 -42.39 -3.55 4.64
N MET A 83 -43.60 -3.00 4.76
CA MET A 83 -44.55 -2.86 3.65
C MET A 83 -44.13 -1.82 2.60
N ALA A 84 -43.32 -0.83 2.97
CA ALA A 84 -42.79 0.18 2.05
C ALA A 84 -41.50 -0.25 1.33
N GLY A 85 -40.96 -1.45 1.62
CA GLY A 85 -39.79 -2.00 0.93
C GLY A 85 -38.45 -1.34 1.26
N ILE A 86 -38.36 -0.61 2.38
CA ILE A 86 -37.13 0.13 2.75
C ILE A 86 -36.21 -0.81 3.55
N ASN A 87 -35.11 -1.23 2.93
CA ASN A 87 -34.08 -2.04 3.58
C ASN A 87 -33.09 -1.13 4.35
N LEU A 88 -33.15 -1.15 5.68
CA LEU A 88 -32.34 -0.31 6.58
C LEU A 88 -30.97 -0.90 6.96
N GLY A 89 -30.60 -2.07 6.44
CA GLY A 89 -29.30 -2.71 6.72
C GLY A 89 -28.31 -2.56 5.56
N GLY A 90 -27.35 -1.63 5.66
CA GLY A 90 -26.24 -1.59 4.67
C GLY A 90 -25.24 -0.44 4.74
N GLY A 91 -25.53 0.69 5.40
CA GLY A 91 -24.74 1.92 5.22
C GLY A 91 -23.34 1.99 5.86
N GLY A 92 -22.97 1.07 6.75
CA GLY A 92 -21.68 1.13 7.48
C GLY A 92 -20.45 0.78 6.63
N ALA A 93 -20.60 -0.16 5.69
CA ALA A 93 -19.51 -0.58 4.80
C ALA A 93 -19.12 0.54 3.82
N ASP A 94 -20.11 1.31 3.32
CA ASP A 94 -19.89 2.39 2.37
C ASP A 94 -19.09 3.56 2.97
N LYS A 95 -19.35 3.93 4.23
CA LYS A 95 -18.60 4.99 4.92
C LYS A 95 -17.12 4.64 5.07
N THR A 96 -16.83 3.39 5.45
CA THR A 96 -15.46 2.89 5.62
C THR A 96 -14.72 2.88 4.29
N ALA A 97 -15.35 2.35 3.23
CA ALA A 97 -14.76 2.33 1.89
C ALA A 97 -14.51 3.76 1.37
N ALA A 98 -15.46 4.67 1.54
CA ALA A 98 -15.31 6.07 1.15
C ALA A 98 -14.16 6.76 1.91
N ALA A 99 -13.98 6.44 3.20
CA ALA A 99 -12.88 6.99 3.98
C ALA A 99 -11.52 6.44 3.55
N ILE A 100 -11.43 5.16 3.22
CA ILE A 100 -10.20 4.54 2.68
C ILE A 100 -9.83 5.18 1.33
N GLU A 101 -10.81 5.39 0.45
CA GLU A 101 -10.58 6.06 -0.84
C GLU A 101 -10.22 7.54 -0.66
N PHE A 102 -10.83 8.23 0.30
CA PHE A 102 -10.46 9.60 0.63
C PHE A 102 -9.04 9.70 1.21
N MET A 103 -8.65 8.81 2.12
CA MET A 103 -7.29 8.74 2.66
C MET A 103 -6.24 8.56 1.55
N LYS A 104 -6.60 7.82 0.50
CA LYS A 104 -5.76 7.58 -0.67
C LYS A 104 -5.74 8.76 -1.66
N SER A 105 -6.69 9.69 -1.56
CA SER A 105 -6.90 10.75 -2.54
C SER A 105 -5.76 11.78 -2.57
N ARG A 106 -5.57 12.40 -3.74
CA ARG A 106 -4.61 13.52 -3.90
C ARG A 106 -4.92 14.68 -2.96
N ALA A 107 -6.18 15.08 -2.86
CA ALA A 107 -6.59 16.22 -2.04
C ALA A 107 -6.20 16.04 -0.57
N PHE A 108 -6.42 14.84 -0.01
CA PHE A 108 -6.06 14.56 1.38
C PHE A 108 -4.54 14.42 1.57
N LEU A 109 -3.87 13.58 0.77
CA LEU A 109 -2.45 13.31 0.96
C LEU A 109 -1.57 14.53 0.65
N GLN A 110 -1.93 15.38 -0.31
CA GLN A 110 -1.20 16.63 -0.57
C GLN A 110 -1.33 17.59 0.60
N ALA A 111 -2.56 17.81 1.10
CA ALA A 111 -2.79 18.65 2.26
C ALA A 111 -2.05 18.10 3.50
N PHE A 112 -2.00 16.78 3.66
CA PHE A 112 -1.22 16.13 4.72
C PHE A 112 0.28 16.40 4.60
N ILE A 113 0.85 16.22 3.40
CA ILE A 113 2.27 16.45 3.12
C ILE A 113 2.65 17.91 3.39
N ASP A 114 1.84 18.86 2.90
CA ASP A 114 2.06 20.30 3.11
C ASP A 114 1.92 20.68 4.59
N LYS A 115 0.87 20.19 5.27
CA LYS A 115 0.60 20.49 6.69
C LYS A 115 1.72 19.99 7.60
N ARG A 116 2.34 18.85 7.28
CA ARG A 116 3.35 18.19 8.11
C ARG A 116 4.78 18.40 7.60
N ASP A 117 4.97 19.25 6.58
CA ASP A 117 6.24 19.57 5.93
C ASP A 117 7.07 18.32 5.55
N LEU A 118 6.44 17.37 4.87
CA LEU A 118 7.04 16.07 4.57
C LEU A 118 7.75 16.01 3.22
N THR A 119 7.79 17.12 2.47
CA THR A 119 8.33 17.15 1.11
C THR A 119 9.80 16.74 1.07
N VAL A 120 10.63 17.28 1.97
CA VAL A 120 12.06 16.93 2.09
C VAL A 120 12.26 15.45 2.43
N PRO A 121 11.71 14.91 3.53
CA PRO A 121 11.93 13.51 3.88
C PRO A 121 11.31 12.51 2.88
N ILE A 122 10.28 12.89 2.12
CA ILE A 122 9.70 12.01 1.10
C ILE A 122 10.55 11.97 -0.19
N LEU A 123 11.04 13.13 -0.66
CA LEU A 123 11.69 13.24 -1.96
C LEU A 123 13.22 13.14 -1.90
N ALA A 124 13.85 13.59 -0.81
CA ALA A 124 15.31 13.70 -0.71
C ALA A 124 15.95 12.64 0.19
N ALA A 125 15.18 11.89 0.98
CA ALA A 125 15.74 10.82 1.81
C ALA A 125 16.15 9.62 0.97
N LYS A 126 17.38 9.12 1.19
CA LYS A 126 17.93 7.89 0.57
C LYS A 126 18.10 6.73 1.55
N GLY A 127 17.95 6.99 2.85
CA GLY A 127 18.10 5.97 3.88
C GLY A 127 17.97 6.53 5.29
N TRP A 128 18.36 5.73 6.26
CA TRP A 128 18.32 6.07 7.68
C TRP A 128 19.54 5.47 8.39
N GLU A 129 20.11 6.24 9.30
CA GLU A 129 21.25 5.82 10.12
C GLU A 129 20.78 5.46 11.53
N GLN A 130 20.99 4.22 11.94
CA GLN A 130 20.47 3.69 13.20
C GLN A 130 21.15 4.30 14.43
N GLU A 131 22.43 4.65 14.34
CA GLU A 131 23.22 5.16 15.48
C GLU A 131 22.84 6.61 15.82
N SER A 132 22.67 7.46 14.82
CA SER A 132 22.31 8.87 15.00
C SER A 132 20.80 9.09 15.04
N GLY A 133 20.00 8.14 14.55
CA GLY A 133 18.56 8.28 14.39
C GLY A 133 18.14 9.19 13.23
N ASN A 134 19.11 9.74 12.49
CA ASN A 134 18.87 10.72 11.44
C ASN A 134 18.59 10.08 10.08
N LEU A 135 17.82 10.80 9.26
CA LEU A 135 17.64 10.43 7.86
C LEU A 135 18.90 10.78 7.07
N LEU A 136 19.27 9.88 6.17
CA LEU A 136 20.31 10.15 5.18
C LEU A 136 19.66 10.89 4.03
N ILE A 137 19.92 12.19 3.91
CA ILE A 137 19.43 13.01 2.80
C ILE A 137 20.44 12.95 1.64
N ASP A 138 19.92 13.02 0.43
CA ASP A 138 20.73 13.13 -0.78
C ASP A 138 21.17 14.58 -1.01
N PRO A 139 22.48 14.90 -0.89
CA PRO A 139 23.01 16.24 -1.12
C PRO A 139 22.83 16.72 -2.56
N GLU A 140 22.59 15.82 -3.52
CA GLU A 140 22.29 16.21 -4.91
C GLU A 140 20.86 16.77 -5.06
N LEU A 141 19.98 16.46 -4.11
CA LEU A 141 18.59 16.91 -4.11
C LEU A 141 18.38 18.08 -3.16
N TYR A 142 18.96 18.02 -1.97
CA TYR A 142 18.71 18.98 -0.89
C TYR A 142 19.97 19.29 -0.08
N ASP A 143 20.28 20.57 0.09
CA ASP A 143 21.36 21.06 0.95
C ASP A 143 20.81 21.28 2.37
N GLU A 144 21.11 20.36 3.29
CA GLU A 144 20.67 20.42 4.68
C GLU A 144 21.23 21.64 5.44
N SER A 145 22.44 22.11 5.09
CA SER A 145 23.07 23.23 5.80
C SER A 145 22.40 24.56 5.46
N LYS A 146 21.96 24.72 4.21
CA LYS A 146 21.28 25.92 3.72
C LYS A 146 19.75 25.82 3.76
N GLN A 147 19.22 24.61 3.96
CA GLN A 147 17.80 24.28 3.89
C GLN A 147 17.17 24.62 2.52
N VAL A 148 17.90 24.34 1.43
CA VAL A 148 17.50 24.70 0.06
C VAL A 148 17.60 23.50 -0.89
N TRP A 149 16.64 23.39 -1.80
CA TRP A 149 16.66 22.42 -2.90
C TRP A 149 17.73 22.79 -3.93
N VAL A 150 18.64 21.85 -4.21
CA VAL A 150 19.74 22.03 -5.17
C VAL A 150 19.57 21.21 -6.45
N ARG A 151 18.50 20.42 -6.54
CA ARG A 151 18.17 19.58 -7.70
C ARG A 151 17.95 20.41 -8.98
N ALA A 152 18.23 19.80 -10.13
CA ALA A 152 17.76 20.32 -11.41
C ALA A 152 16.24 20.13 -11.53
N ALA A 153 15.51 21.20 -11.84
CA ALA A 153 14.07 21.13 -12.01
C ALA A 153 13.71 20.27 -13.25
N PRO A 154 12.87 19.23 -13.11
CA PRO A 154 12.37 18.49 -14.27
C PRO A 154 11.58 19.41 -15.23
N PRO A 155 11.47 19.08 -16.53
CA PRO A 155 10.73 19.89 -17.49
C PRO A 155 9.27 20.13 -17.02
N GLY A 156 8.90 21.40 -16.83
CA GLY A 156 7.57 21.79 -16.35
C GLY A 156 7.39 21.82 -14.83
N PHE A 157 8.44 21.55 -14.04
CA PHE A 157 8.43 21.61 -12.58
C PHE A 157 9.37 22.70 -12.05
N GLN A 158 9.25 22.99 -10.75
CA GLN A 158 10.11 23.97 -10.06
C GLN A 158 11.28 23.27 -9.35
N VAL A 159 12.35 24.04 -9.09
CA VAL A 159 13.51 23.55 -8.32
C VAL A 159 13.05 23.10 -6.94
N THR A 160 12.26 23.94 -6.26
CA THR A 160 11.53 23.57 -5.04
C THR A 160 10.34 22.69 -5.43
N PRO A 161 10.33 21.41 -5.05
CA PRO A 161 9.18 20.55 -5.27
C PRO A 161 7.97 21.02 -4.48
N THR A 162 6.80 20.65 -4.98
CA THR A 162 5.52 20.81 -4.28
C THR A 162 5.03 19.46 -3.78
N ALA A 163 4.05 19.44 -2.87
CA ALA A 163 3.37 18.21 -2.47
C ALA A 163 2.79 17.41 -3.66
N TRP A 164 2.61 18.05 -4.83
CA TRP A 164 2.24 17.37 -6.06
C TRP A 164 3.21 16.26 -6.45
N GLU A 165 4.51 16.51 -6.34
CA GLU A 165 5.55 15.54 -6.69
C GLU A 165 5.69 14.46 -5.59
N ALA A 166 5.58 14.86 -4.33
CA ALA A 166 5.70 13.95 -3.18
C ALA A 166 4.53 12.96 -3.08
N TYR A 167 3.35 13.32 -3.58
CA TYR A 167 2.15 12.48 -3.52
C TYR A 167 2.38 11.06 -4.06
N ASP A 168 2.97 10.93 -5.25
CA ASP A 168 3.08 9.61 -5.91
C ASP A 168 4.07 8.69 -5.20
N LEU A 169 5.08 9.24 -4.49
CA LEU A 169 5.97 8.46 -3.63
C LEU A 169 5.28 8.11 -2.31
N PHE A 170 4.68 9.08 -1.64
CA PHE A 170 4.01 8.87 -0.35
C PHE A 170 2.86 7.87 -0.45
N ARG A 171 2.07 7.95 -1.52
CA ARG A 171 0.98 7.01 -1.79
C ARG A 171 1.46 5.56 -1.90
N LYS A 172 2.67 5.31 -2.41
CA LYS A 172 3.26 3.96 -2.50
C LYS A 172 3.75 3.45 -1.15
N MET A 173 4.06 4.34 -0.22
CA MET A 173 4.48 3.99 1.15
C MET A 173 3.30 3.49 2.00
N ILE A 174 2.06 3.88 1.66
CA ILE A 174 0.85 3.51 2.41
C ILE A 174 0.19 2.28 1.80
N SER A 175 -0.06 1.27 2.64
CA SER A 175 -0.85 0.09 2.28
C SER A 175 -2.07 -0.04 3.20
N ILE A 176 -3.24 -0.22 2.62
CA ILE A 176 -4.51 -0.37 3.36
C ILE A 176 -5.17 -1.66 2.93
N SER A 177 -5.46 -2.54 3.88
CA SER A 177 -6.09 -3.84 3.63
C SER A 177 -7.22 -4.12 4.62
N GLU A 178 -8.29 -4.72 4.14
CA GLU A 178 -9.39 -5.19 4.99
C GLU A 178 -9.16 -6.67 5.34
N GLN A 179 -9.11 -6.99 6.63
CA GLN A 179 -8.58 -8.26 7.13
C GLN A 179 -9.67 -9.29 7.51
N SER A 180 -10.97 -8.95 7.49
CA SER A 180 -12.02 -9.91 7.89
C SER A 180 -13.44 -9.54 7.44
N LYS A 181 -14.37 -10.51 7.54
CA LYS A 181 -15.82 -10.28 7.42
C LYS A 181 -16.39 -9.28 8.45
N LYS A 182 -15.67 -8.98 9.53
CA LYS A 182 -16.05 -8.00 10.56
C LYS A 182 -15.56 -6.58 10.24
N GLY A 183 -14.91 -6.35 9.09
CA GLY A 183 -14.55 -5.01 8.63
C GLY A 183 -13.29 -4.41 9.23
N PHE A 184 -12.44 -5.17 9.94
CA PHE A 184 -11.16 -4.64 10.45
C PHE A 184 -10.28 -4.11 9.32
N VAL A 185 -9.79 -2.88 9.47
CA VAL A 185 -8.92 -2.21 8.52
C VAL A 185 -7.50 -2.18 9.09
N LYS A 186 -6.57 -2.78 8.36
CA LYS A 186 -5.14 -2.69 8.66
C LYS A 186 -4.52 -1.62 7.78
N ILE A 187 -3.91 -0.62 8.41
CA ILE A 187 -3.19 0.46 7.74
C ILE A 187 -1.71 0.29 8.06
N GLU A 188 -0.89 0.30 7.03
CA GLU A 188 0.55 0.09 7.10
C GLU A 188 1.25 1.24 6.37
N LEU A 189 2.37 1.68 6.93
CA LEU A 189 3.23 2.70 6.33
C LEU A 189 4.68 2.21 6.33
N GLU A 190 5.29 2.22 5.15
CA GLU A 190 6.67 1.81 4.93
C GLU A 190 7.59 3.02 4.75
N TYR A 191 8.62 3.12 5.59
CA TYR A 191 9.60 4.20 5.49
C TYR A 191 10.98 3.80 6.03
N TYR A 192 12.01 4.60 5.74
CA TYR A 192 13.40 4.31 6.13
C TYR A 192 13.62 4.32 7.63
N SER A 193 12.99 5.26 8.36
CA SER A 193 13.09 5.36 9.81
C SER A 193 11.88 4.68 10.46
N PRO A 194 12.08 3.77 11.43
CA PRO A 194 10.99 3.10 12.14
C PRO A 194 10.12 4.06 12.94
N ASP A 195 10.73 5.05 13.59
CA ASP A 195 10.02 6.05 14.40
C ASP A 195 9.18 6.99 13.53
N LEU A 196 9.75 7.46 12.41
CA LEU A 196 9.01 8.30 11.47
C LEU A 196 7.88 7.51 10.80
N ALA A 197 8.09 6.23 10.48
CA ALA A 197 7.03 5.39 9.93
C ALA A 197 5.82 5.33 10.87
N ALA A 198 6.06 5.07 12.16
CA ALA A 198 5.02 5.04 13.18
C ALA A 198 4.36 6.41 13.40
N LYS A 199 5.18 7.47 13.46
CA LYS A 199 4.72 8.84 13.66
C LYS A 199 3.82 9.32 12.52
N TRP A 200 4.23 9.07 11.28
CA TRP A 200 3.47 9.46 10.10
C TRP A 200 2.17 8.68 9.97
N LEU A 201 2.17 7.38 10.30
CA LEU A 201 0.95 6.59 10.36
C LEU A 201 -0.04 7.17 11.39
N GLY A 202 0.47 7.57 12.57
CA GLY A 202 -0.34 8.22 13.61
C GLY A 202 -0.96 9.51 13.14
N TRP A 203 -0.16 10.41 12.57
CA TRP A 203 -0.66 11.67 12.02
C TRP A 203 -1.65 11.48 10.88
N LEU A 204 -1.45 10.47 10.03
CA LEU A 204 -2.35 10.18 8.92
C LEU A 204 -3.75 9.81 9.41
N VAL A 205 -3.82 8.97 10.45
CA VAL A 205 -5.08 8.54 11.07
C VAL A 205 -5.71 9.68 11.86
N GLU A 206 -4.91 10.44 12.60
CA GLU A 206 -5.34 11.65 13.32
C GLU A 206 -6.00 12.66 12.37
N ASP A 207 -5.33 13.00 11.27
CA ASP A 207 -5.83 13.96 10.28
C ASP A 207 -7.09 13.42 9.56
N LEU A 208 -7.18 12.10 9.34
CA LEU A 208 -8.39 11.50 8.79
C LEU A 208 -9.57 11.59 9.77
N ASN A 209 -9.36 11.24 11.04
CA ASN A 209 -10.40 11.31 12.07
C ASN A 209 -10.87 12.76 12.26
N ALA A 210 -9.96 13.73 12.29
CA ALA A 210 -10.29 15.16 12.41
C ALA A 210 -11.13 15.66 11.22
N TYR A 211 -10.81 15.23 10.00
CA TYR A 211 -11.61 15.56 8.82
C TYR A 211 -13.04 15.00 8.93
N TRP A 212 -13.19 13.73 9.29
CA TRP A 212 -14.51 13.12 9.41
C TRP A 212 -15.33 13.67 10.58
N LYS A 213 -14.70 13.99 11.72
CA LYS A 213 -15.33 14.68 12.85
C LYS A 213 -15.92 16.01 12.42
N THR A 214 -15.15 16.82 11.68
CA THR A 214 -15.61 18.11 11.16
C THR A 214 -16.76 17.94 10.17
N ARG A 215 -16.64 17.01 9.22
CA ARG A 215 -17.67 16.73 8.23
C ARG A 215 -18.98 16.24 8.84
N GLU A 216 -18.90 15.34 9.83
CA GLU A 216 -20.06 14.83 10.54
C GLU A 216 -20.73 15.92 11.38
N HIS A 217 -19.95 16.76 12.05
CA HIS A 217 -20.47 17.94 12.74
C HIS A 217 -21.26 18.85 11.80
N GLU A 218 -20.69 19.22 10.65
CA GLU A 218 -21.38 20.06 9.65
C GLU A 218 -22.67 19.41 9.11
N GLN A 219 -22.63 18.10 8.86
CA GLN A 219 -23.79 17.37 8.36
C GLN A 219 -24.90 17.29 9.41
N THR A 220 -24.56 17.06 10.67
CA THR A 220 -25.53 16.98 11.77
C THR A 220 -26.16 18.35 12.04
N GLN A 221 -25.39 19.44 12.00
CA GLN A 221 -25.93 20.80 12.12
C GLN A 221 -26.96 21.12 11.03
N LYS A 222 -26.67 20.74 9.77
CA LYS A 222 -27.62 20.89 8.65
C LYS A 222 -28.89 20.07 8.87
N SER A 223 -28.76 18.84 9.35
CA SER A 223 -29.90 17.97 9.67
C SER A 223 -30.77 18.52 10.81
N ILE A 224 -30.16 19.00 11.90
CA ILE A 224 -30.87 19.63 13.02
C ILE A 224 -31.60 20.89 12.53
N ALA A 225 -30.96 21.74 11.74
CA ALA A 225 -31.59 22.93 11.18
C ALA A 225 -32.81 22.59 10.30
N PHE A 226 -32.69 21.55 9.47
CA PHE A 226 -33.79 21.07 8.65
C PHE A 226 -34.96 20.53 9.50
N LEU A 227 -34.68 19.65 10.48
CA LEU A 227 -35.70 19.08 11.35
C LEU A 227 -36.40 20.14 12.19
N THR A 228 -35.67 21.15 12.68
CA THR A 228 -36.22 22.28 13.43
C THR A 228 -37.23 23.04 12.57
N LYS A 229 -36.86 23.35 11.32
CA LYS A 229 -37.77 24.00 10.36
C LYS A 229 -39.02 23.16 10.09
N GLN A 230 -38.92 21.83 10.04
CA GLN A 230 -40.10 20.96 9.84
C GLN A 230 -40.98 20.88 11.10
N ALA A 231 -40.40 20.89 12.29
CA ALA A 231 -41.12 20.92 13.57
C ALA A 231 -41.95 22.21 13.73
N GLU A 232 -41.40 23.35 13.32
CA GLU A 232 -42.09 24.65 13.34
C GLU A 232 -43.26 24.70 12.36
N ASN A 233 -43.11 24.12 11.17
CA ASN A 233 -44.15 24.10 10.14
C ASN A 233 -45.21 22.99 10.33
N ALA A 234 -44.95 22.04 11.24
CA ALA A 234 -45.87 20.96 11.53
C ALA A 234 -47.14 21.47 12.23
N GLN A 235 -48.30 21.20 11.62
CA GLN A 235 -49.62 21.57 12.15
C GLN A 235 -50.13 20.57 13.19
N LEU A 236 -49.72 19.30 13.09
CA LEU A 236 -50.11 18.23 14.01
C LEU A 236 -49.11 18.11 15.17
N SER A 237 -49.62 18.05 16.40
CA SER A 237 -48.80 17.97 17.62
C SER A 237 -47.98 16.68 17.68
N GLU A 238 -48.54 15.57 17.20
CA GLU A 238 -47.88 14.27 17.15
C GLU A 238 -46.66 14.31 16.23
N LEU A 239 -46.79 14.93 15.05
CA LEU A 239 -45.70 15.02 14.07
C LEU A 239 -44.59 15.96 14.54
N ARG A 240 -44.95 17.05 15.22
CA ARG A 240 -43.99 17.94 15.88
C ARG A 240 -43.18 17.20 16.97
N SER A 241 -43.84 16.35 17.75
CA SER A 241 -43.17 15.53 18.78
C SER A 241 -42.12 14.60 18.16
N VAL A 242 -42.44 13.93 17.05
CA VAL A 242 -41.49 13.06 16.33
C VAL A 242 -40.26 13.84 15.88
N PHE A 243 -40.43 15.03 15.28
CA PHE A 243 -39.27 15.83 14.86
C PHE A 243 -38.39 16.27 16.03
N TYR A 244 -38.97 16.67 17.16
CA TYR A 244 -38.19 17.01 18.36
C TYR A 244 -37.46 15.80 18.95
N GLN A 245 -38.05 14.61 18.89
CA GLN A 245 -37.36 13.38 19.28
C GLN A 245 -36.14 13.09 18.39
N LEU A 246 -36.28 13.24 17.07
CA LEU A 246 -35.16 13.09 16.14
C LEU A 246 -34.06 14.15 16.39
N ILE A 247 -34.43 15.40 16.67
CA ILE A 247 -33.46 16.45 17.03
C ILE A 247 -32.73 16.08 18.33
N ALA A 248 -33.44 15.59 19.34
CA ALA A 248 -32.84 15.15 20.59
C ALA A 248 -31.87 13.98 20.40
N GLU A 249 -32.21 13.02 19.54
CA GLU A 249 -31.33 11.90 19.17
C GLU A 249 -30.05 12.39 18.47
N GLN A 250 -30.17 13.26 17.47
CA GLN A 250 -29.02 13.86 16.77
C GLN A 250 -28.12 14.67 17.72
N THR A 251 -28.74 15.43 18.63
CA THR A 251 -28.02 16.22 19.64
C THR A 251 -27.26 15.31 20.60
N LYS A 252 -27.89 14.24 21.09
CA LYS A 252 -27.25 13.24 21.94
C LYS A 252 -26.03 12.63 21.25
N ASN A 253 -26.17 12.19 20.00
CA ASN A 253 -25.07 11.59 19.25
C ASN A 253 -23.93 12.58 19.03
N THR A 254 -24.24 13.85 18.74
CA THR A 254 -23.23 14.92 18.59
C THR A 254 -22.43 15.12 19.88
N VAL A 255 -23.11 15.22 21.03
CA VAL A 255 -22.44 15.40 22.32
C VAL A 255 -21.54 14.21 22.65
N LEU A 256 -21.98 12.99 22.36
CA LEU A 256 -21.16 11.78 22.58
C LEU A 256 -19.94 11.72 21.63
N ALA A 257 -20.10 12.17 20.38
CA ALA A 257 -19.03 12.21 19.40
C ALA A 257 -17.97 13.29 19.71
N GLU A 258 -18.37 14.42 20.31
CA GLU A 258 -17.44 15.50 20.67
C GLU A 258 -16.37 15.05 21.66
N VAL A 259 -16.73 14.14 22.56
CA VAL A 259 -15.86 13.59 23.61
C VAL A 259 -14.85 12.57 23.06
N SER A 260 -15.06 12.04 21.85
CA SER A 260 -14.19 11.05 21.22
C SER A 260 -13.40 11.67 20.06
N ASP A 261 -12.10 11.38 20.01
CA ASP A 261 -11.25 11.74 18.87
C ASP A 261 -11.20 10.64 17.80
N GLU A 262 -11.81 9.49 18.09
CA GLU A 262 -11.88 8.31 17.22
C GLU A 262 -13.28 8.15 16.65
N VAL A 263 -13.62 9.01 15.69
CA VAL A 263 -14.97 9.08 15.10
C VAL A 263 -15.17 8.04 14.00
N LEU A 264 -14.17 7.84 13.14
CA LEU A 264 -14.26 6.91 12.02
C LEU A 264 -13.63 5.55 12.35
N PHE A 265 -12.41 5.57 12.90
CA PHE A 265 -11.63 4.39 13.20
C PHE A 265 -11.32 4.33 14.69
N GLU A 266 -11.85 3.31 15.36
CA GLU A 266 -11.50 2.97 16.73
C GLU A 266 -10.21 2.14 16.74
N THR A 267 -9.26 2.53 17.58
CA THR A 267 -7.96 1.86 17.66
C THR A 267 -8.11 0.55 18.42
N ILE A 268 -7.98 -0.59 17.70
CA ILE A 268 -7.97 -1.92 18.32
C ILE A 268 -6.55 -2.33 18.72
N ALA A 269 -5.60 -2.11 17.81
CA ALA A 269 -4.19 -2.32 18.06
C ALA A 269 -3.45 -1.00 17.81
N PRO A 270 -2.80 -0.41 18.83
CA PRO A 270 -2.07 0.82 18.67
C PRO A 270 -0.89 0.63 17.71
N ILE A 271 -0.39 1.75 17.20
CA ILE A 271 0.75 1.75 16.29
C ILE A 271 1.98 1.21 17.02
N VAL A 272 2.56 0.14 16.47
CA VAL A 272 3.80 -0.44 16.99
C VAL A 272 4.97 0.07 16.16
N VAL A 273 6.01 0.57 16.82
CA VAL A 273 7.27 0.93 16.17
C VAL A 273 7.99 -0.36 15.75
N PRO A 274 8.30 -0.53 14.45
CA PRO A 274 8.91 -1.77 13.97
C PRO A 274 10.38 -1.90 14.39
N GLU A 275 10.71 -2.99 15.07
CA GLU A 275 12.11 -3.34 15.39
C GLU A 275 12.82 -4.05 14.23
N GLN A 276 12.04 -4.73 13.38
CA GLN A 276 12.56 -5.51 12.26
C GLN A 276 12.27 -4.82 10.93
N LYS A 277 13.24 -4.88 10.02
CA LYS A 277 13.06 -4.38 8.65
C LYS A 277 12.04 -5.22 7.89
N SER A 278 11.20 -4.55 7.12
CA SER A 278 10.22 -5.16 6.23
C SER A 278 10.84 -5.50 4.87
N ALA A 279 11.67 -4.60 4.34
CA ALA A 279 12.26 -4.73 3.01
C ALA A 279 13.70 -4.21 2.95
N PRO A 280 14.50 -4.65 1.95
CA PRO A 280 14.28 -5.83 1.14
C PRO A 280 14.66 -7.12 1.89
N SER A 281 14.02 -8.23 1.54
CA SER A 281 14.45 -9.57 1.95
C SER A 281 15.71 -9.95 1.17
N ARG A 282 16.87 -9.51 1.66
CA ARG A 282 18.18 -9.69 0.98
C ARG A 282 18.46 -11.15 0.60
N ALA A 283 18.09 -12.10 1.47
CA ALA A 283 18.22 -13.53 1.17
C ALA A 283 17.38 -13.97 -0.04
N LEU A 284 16.14 -13.46 -0.17
CA LEU A 284 15.27 -13.74 -1.30
C LEU A 284 15.82 -13.15 -2.60
N LEU A 285 16.35 -11.91 -2.56
CA LEU A 285 17.00 -11.28 -3.71
C LEU A 285 18.20 -12.11 -4.20
N CYS A 286 19.07 -12.55 -3.28
CA CYS A 286 20.22 -13.38 -3.63
C CYS A 286 19.81 -14.74 -4.23
N LEU A 287 18.79 -15.39 -3.65
CA LEU A 287 18.26 -16.66 -4.15
C LEU A 287 17.65 -16.51 -5.54
N LEU A 288 16.87 -15.45 -5.76
CA LEU A 288 16.28 -15.13 -7.06
C LEU A 288 17.35 -14.80 -8.10
N GLY A 289 18.36 -14.00 -7.74
CA GLY A 289 19.48 -13.65 -8.61
C GLY A 289 20.31 -14.86 -9.02
N PHE A 290 20.57 -15.78 -8.07
CA PHE A 290 21.24 -17.05 -8.37
C PHE A 290 20.40 -17.92 -9.32
N ALA A 291 19.10 -18.07 -9.05
CA ALA A 291 18.21 -18.89 -9.88
C ALA A 291 18.10 -18.33 -11.32
N LEU A 292 17.84 -17.02 -11.46
CA LEU A 292 17.76 -16.36 -12.76
C LEU A 292 19.11 -16.37 -13.50
N GLY A 293 20.20 -16.10 -12.78
CA GLY A 293 21.56 -16.16 -13.31
C GLY A 293 21.91 -17.55 -13.82
N GLY A 294 21.50 -18.61 -13.10
CA GLY A 294 21.68 -20.00 -13.53
C GLY A 294 20.91 -20.32 -14.81
N VAL A 295 19.64 -19.93 -14.90
CA VAL A 295 18.83 -20.14 -16.11
C VAL A 295 19.42 -19.41 -17.32
N LEU A 296 19.77 -18.13 -17.17
CA LEU A 296 20.42 -17.32 -18.21
C LEU A 296 21.77 -17.93 -18.63
N SER A 297 22.56 -18.40 -17.68
CA SER A 297 23.85 -19.06 -17.94
C SER A 297 23.69 -20.33 -18.77
N CYS A 298 22.68 -21.16 -18.45
CA CYS A 298 22.40 -22.39 -19.20
C CYS A 298 22.02 -22.07 -20.65
N ILE A 299 21.15 -21.07 -20.87
CA ILE A 299 20.72 -20.65 -22.21
C ILE A 299 21.93 -20.13 -23.01
N LEU A 300 22.69 -19.19 -22.45
CA LEU A 300 23.87 -18.62 -23.10
C LEU A 300 24.97 -19.67 -23.33
N GLY A 301 25.12 -20.63 -22.41
CA GLY A 301 26.05 -21.74 -22.55
C GLY A 301 25.69 -22.68 -23.70
N LEU A 302 24.41 -22.93 -23.94
CA LEU A 302 23.94 -23.69 -25.11
C LEU A 302 24.23 -22.93 -26.42
N PHE A 303 23.93 -21.64 -26.48
CA PHE A 303 24.25 -20.81 -27.65
C PHE A 303 25.76 -20.74 -27.92
N TYR A 304 26.57 -20.56 -26.87
CA TYR A 304 28.02 -20.54 -26.98
C TYR A 304 28.57 -21.87 -27.53
N CYS A 305 27.99 -23.01 -27.11
CA CYS A 305 28.35 -24.32 -27.63
C CYS A 305 27.91 -24.52 -29.09
N ALA A 306 26.76 -23.98 -29.49
CA ALA A 306 26.26 -24.06 -30.87
C ALA A 306 27.10 -23.24 -31.86
N ILE A 307 27.59 -22.06 -31.44
CA ILE A 307 28.38 -21.16 -32.30
C ILE A 307 29.84 -21.63 -32.45
N ARG A 308 30.39 -22.35 -31.45
CA ARG A 308 31.72 -22.98 -31.54
C ARG A 308 31.61 -24.51 -31.64
N PRO A 309 31.26 -25.08 -32.81
CA PRO A 309 31.40 -26.50 -33.02
C PRO A 309 32.89 -26.85 -33.01
N VAL A 310 33.34 -27.51 -31.94
CA VAL A 310 34.68 -28.08 -31.89
C VAL A 310 34.70 -29.30 -32.82
N ALA A 311 35.65 -29.33 -33.75
CA ALA A 311 35.87 -30.43 -34.67
C ALA A 311 35.92 -31.78 -33.92
N PRO A 312 35.36 -32.87 -34.49
CA PRO A 312 35.35 -34.17 -33.85
C PRO A 312 36.79 -34.57 -33.52
N SER A 313 37.05 -34.90 -32.25
CA SER A 313 38.33 -35.50 -31.87
C SER A 313 38.49 -36.76 -32.70
N SER A 314 39.54 -36.81 -33.51
CA SER A 314 39.99 -38.01 -34.19
C SER A 314 40.19 -39.11 -33.14
N TYR A 315 39.25 -40.05 -33.10
CA TYR A 315 39.49 -41.34 -32.47
C TYR A 315 40.67 -41.96 -33.21
N LYS A 316 41.84 -41.96 -32.58
CA LYS A 316 42.93 -42.86 -32.95
C LYS A 316 42.43 -44.28 -32.65
N TYR A 317 42.48 -45.10 -33.70
CA TYR A 317 42.23 -46.54 -33.72
C TYR A 317 42.86 -47.28 -32.53
#